data_AF-A0A1C7P650-F1
#
_entry.id   AF-A0A1C7P650-F1
#
_cell.length_a   1.000
_cell.length_b   1.000
_cell.length_c   1.000
_cell.angle_alpha   90.00
_cell.angle_beta   90.00
_cell.angle_gamma   90.00
#
_symmetry.space_group_name_H-M   'P 1'
#
loop_
_entity.id
_entity.type
_entity.pdbx_description
1 polymer ?
#
loop_
_entity_poly.entity_id
_entity_poly.type
_entity_poly.pdbx_seq_one_letter_code
_entity_poly.pdbx_strand_id
1 'polypeptide(L)'
;MTKASYFAVDRRAWRAACGLGMNEAVAYLVIAAGTGADQRTSGWSATAIEKYTGIHHRRAAAAISVLQGAGLATVEKRGKLRRYLLVPVDQVATIVGVTAGKTRSKDACRSALDQLANPEWIWLPNSLVEGAGNETPPVKLLRQTQDLNALRLFVDLYYHHDLAGSGGVEWRKGIGIRQLYERKPIGEHGIYKIWGFQPSTTQTFRDVPYWFEGFWAAWDILRDAGLVEFVAHLVESDGADAEIVHPLPWGNGEKEEIAITIAALEAGRAMAPFFSDDRTLLVPVSRLRPNVQLIGVARMKYRPQTARTAEWLSNAPEWRKTAMAFEELRKASSDSGIKVVSR
;
A
#
# COMPACT_ATOMS: atom_id res chain seq x y z
N MET A 1 20.80 8.53 20.28
CA MET A 1 19.57 7.83 19.88
C MET A 1 19.60 7.63 18.38
N THR A 2 19.53 6.40 17.91
CA THR A 2 19.39 6.07 16.49
C THR A 2 18.05 6.58 15.98
N LYS A 3 18.04 7.27 14.83
CA LYS A 3 16.81 7.73 14.18
C LYS A 3 15.97 6.50 13.82
N ALA A 4 14.67 6.51 14.13
CA ALA A 4 13.76 5.46 13.66
C ALA A 4 13.78 5.39 12.12
N SER A 5 13.55 4.22 11.53
CA SER A 5 13.54 4.03 10.07
C SER A 5 12.23 4.49 9.40
N TYR A 6 11.32 5.07 10.16
CA TYR A 6 10.00 5.57 9.75
C TYR A 6 9.66 6.86 10.49
N PHE A 7 8.62 7.53 10.01
CA PHE A 7 8.02 8.74 10.60
C PHE A 7 6.49 8.67 10.48
N ALA A 8 5.78 9.57 11.15
CA ALA A 8 4.33 9.69 11.05
C ALA A 8 3.89 11.09 10.65
N VAL A 9 2.76 11.16 9.95
CA VAL A 9 2.00 12.41 9.73
C VAL A 9 0.54 12.20 10.10
N ASP A 10 -0.12 13.23 10.62
CA ASP A 10 -1.57 13.16 10.82
C ASP A 10 -2.26 13.30 9.46
N ARG A 11 -3.16 12.37 9.13
CA ARG A 11 -3.89 12.34 7.85
C ARG A 11 -4.63 13.64 7.56
N ARG A 12 -5.15 14.33 8.57
CA ARG A 12 -5.89 15.59 8.41
C ARG A 12 -4.94 16.74 8.10
N ALA A 13 -3.79 16.79 8.78
CA ALA A 13 -2.73 17.76 8.46
C ALA A 13 -2.14 17.51 7.07
N TRP A 14 -1.95 16.25 6.67
CA TRP A 14 -1.51 15.87 5.33
C TRP A 14 -2.45 16.41 4.25
N ARG A 15 -3.77 16.16 4.39
CA ARG A 15 -4.78 16.68 3.46
C ARG A 15 -4.78 18.21 3.38
N ALA A 16 -4.62 18.89 4.52
CA ALA A 16 -4.50 20.34 4.57
C ALA A 16 -3.23 20.82 3.83
N ALA A 17 -2.09 20.14 4.00
CA ALA A 17 -0.85 20.45 3.29
C ALA A 17 -1.00 20.27 1.77
N CYS A 18 -1.66 19.19 1.31
CA CYS A 18 -1.99 19.01 -0.10
C CYS A 18 -2.84 20.17 -0.64
N GLY A 19 -3.81 20.66 0.14
CA GLY A 19 -4.66 21.79 -0.26
C GLY A 19 -3.91 23.11 -0.51
N LEU A 20 -2.67 23.24 -0.03
CA LEU A 20 -1.84 24.43 -0.23
C LEU A 20 -1.01 24.37 -1.53
N GLY A 21 -0.71 23.17 -2.03
CA GLY A 21 0.06 22.98 -3.26
C GLY A 21 1.12 21.89 -3.17
N MET A 22 1.74 21.60 -4.32
CA MET A 22 2.74 20.53 -4.47
C MET A 22 3.99 20.79 -3.61
N ASN A 23 4.52 22.02 -3.60
CA ASN A 23 5.76 22.30 -2.88
C ASN A 23 5.55 22.25 -1.37
N GLU A 24 4.39 22.69 -0.90
CA GLU A 24 3.97 22.71 0.50
C GLU A 24 3.74 21.29 1.01
N ALA A 25 3.04 20.44 0.23
CA ALA A 25 2.88 19.02 0.53
C ALA A 25 4.23 18.29 0.64
N VAL A 26 5.12 18.50 -0.35
CA VAL A 26 6.46 17.91 -0.34
C VAL A 26 7.30 18.43 0.83
N ALA A 27 7.28 19.74 1.10
CA ALA A 27 7.98 20.34 2.23
C ALA A 27 7.51 19.77 3.57
N TYR A 28 6.19 19.58 3.72
CA TYR A 28 5.59 19.00 4.91
C TYR A 28 6.09 17.57 5.16
N LEU A 29 6.08 16.70 4.13
CA LEU A 29 6.60 15.32 4.25
C LEU A 29 8.10 15.29 4.59
N VAL A 30 8.90 16.16 3.97
CA VAL A 30 10.34 16.21 4.26
C VAL A 30 10.57 16.63 5.71
N ILE A 31 9.89 17.67 6.19
CA ILE A 31 10.03 18.12 7.58
C ILE A 31 9.60 17.00 8.54
N ALA A 32 8.49 16.31 8.24
CA ALA A 32 8.01 15.17 9.01
C ALA A 32 9.01 14.00 9.04
N ALA A 33 9.64 13.65 7.91
CA ALA A 33 10.69 12.64 7.88
C ALA A 33 11.92 13.01 8.74
N GLY A 34 12.10 14.29 9.04
CA GLY A 34 13.15 14.79 9.94
C GLY A 34 12.79 14.76 11.43
N THR A 35 11.59 14.33 11.82
CA THR A 35 11.17 14.35 13.23
C THR A 35 11.79 13.24 14.06
N GLY A 36 11.85 13.45 15.38
CA GLY A 36 12.26 12.45 16.35
C GLY A 36 11.10 11.52 16.78
N ALA A 37 11.27 10.87 17.93
CA ALA A 37 10.26 9.97 18.50
C ALA A 37 8.91 10.65 18.78
N ASP A 38 8.91 11.97 18.97
CA ASP A 38 7.71 12.78 19.20
C ASP A 38 6.86 13.01 17.94
N GLN A 39 7.35 12.62 16.76
CA GLN A 39 6.71 12.82 15.44
C GLN A 39 6.34 14.27 15.14
N ARG A 40 7.00 15.23 15.79
CA ARG A 40 6.63 16.65 15.75
C ARG A 40 7.82 17.58 15.60
N THR A 41 8.89 17.33 16.34
CA THR A 41 10.05 18.23 16.35
C THR A 41 11.07 17.79 15.31
N SER A 42 11.35 18.67 14.34
CA SER A 42 12.28 18.41 13.25
C SER A 42 13.43 19.42 13.23
N GLY A 43 14.63 18.90 12.97
CA GLY A 43 15.80 19.72 12.66
C GLY A 43 15.96 20.01 11.16
N TRP A 44 15.10 19.46 10.31
CA TRP A 44 15.22 19.57 8.87
C TRP A 44 14.61 20.88 8.37
N SER A 45 15.30 21.49 7.41
CA SER A 45 15.03 22.86 6.93
C SER A 45 14.85 22.91 5.42
N ALA A 46 14.75 24.13 4.87
CA ALA A 46 14.78 24.36 3.42
C ALA A 46 15.96 23.66 2.70
N THR A 47 17.11 23.53 3.36
CA THR A 47 18.28 22.81 2.82
C THR A 47 18.03 21.30 2.73
N ALA A 48 17.33 20.72 3.70
CA ALA A 48 16.95 19.30 3.64
C ALA A 48 15.94 19.06 2.52
N ILE A 49 14.95 19.96 2.36
CA ILE A 49 13.99 19.92 1.25
C ILE A 49 14.72 19.96 -0.09
N GLU A 50 15.67 20.89 -0.27
CA GLU A 50 16.48 20.97 -1.48
C GLU A 50 17.27 19.68 -1.75
N LYS A 51 17.97 19.17 -0.73
CA LYS A 51 18.74 17.93 -0.82
C LYS A 51 17.89 16.75 -1.30
N TYR A 52 16.73 16.52 -0.66
CA TYR A 52 15.95 15.30 -0.89
C TYR A 52 15.00 15.39 -2.08
N THR A 53 14.61 16.59 -2.51
CA THR A 53 13.53 16.77 -3.50
C THR A 53 13.97 17.56 -4.74
N GLY A 54 15.12 18.22 -4.68
CA GLY A 54 15.60 19.14 -5.71
C GLY A 54 14.85 20.47 -5.78
N ILE A 55 13.96 20.78 -4.84
CA ILE A 55 13.34 22.12 -4.75
C ILE A 55 14.39 23.11 -4.24
N HIS A 56 14.77 24.09 -5.06
CA HIS A 56 15.73 25.12 -4.65
C HIS A 56 15.36 25.76 -3.30
N HIS A 57 16.32 25.96 -2.39
CA HIS A 57 16.05 26.36 -1.00
C HIS A 57 15.17 27.60 -0.84
N ARG A 58 15.24 28.58 -1.77
CA ARG A 58 14.34 29.76 -1.73
C ARG A 58 12.86 29.40 -1.90
N ARG A 59 12.56 28.47 -2.83
CA ARG A 59 11.19 27.97 -3.03
C ARG A 59 10.77 27.09 -1.86
N ALA A 60 11.68 26.29 -1.31
CA ALA A 60 11.41 25.50 -0.11
C ALA A 60 11.11 26.40 1.11
N ALA A 61 11.86 27.49 1.30
CA ALA A 61 11.57 28.49 2.35
C ALA A 61 10.23 29.19 2.14
N ALA A 62 9.84 29.49 0.91
CA ALA A 62 8.52 30.04 0.61
C ALA A 62 7.40 29.04 0.98
N ALA A 63 7.54 27.76 0.58
CA ALA A 63 6.58 26.71 0.93
C ALA A 63 6.47 26.52 2.45
N ILE A 64 7.59 26.54 3.19
CA ILE A 64 7.59 26.55 4.65
C ILE A 64 6.79 27.74 5.21
N SER A 65 6.99 28.94 4.65
CA SER A 65 6.25 30.13 5.08
C SER A 65 4.74 29.98 4.86
N VAL A 66 4.32 29.32 3.78
CA VAL A 66 2.90 29.01 3.51
C VAL A 66 2.37 28.00 4.54
N LEU A 67 3.14 26.95 4.86
CA LEU A 67 2.79 26.00 5.93
C LEU A 67 2.63 26.70 7.29
N GLN A 68 3.49 27.68 7.60
CA GLN A 68 3.37 28.50 8.81
C GLN A 68 2.13 29.38 8.80
N GLY A 69 1.85 30.05 7.67
CA GLY A 69 0.63 30.86 7.51
C GLY A 69 -0.66 30.05 7.64
N ALA A 70 -0.64 28.78 7.21
CA ALA A 70 -1.75 27.85 7.38
C ALA A 70 -1.81 27.22 8.79
N GLY A 71 -0.84 27.49 9.66
CA GLY A 71 -0.77 26.94 11.01
C GLY A 71 -0.36 25.47 11.07
N LEU A 72 0.14 24.86 9.98
CA LEU A 72 0.56 23.46 9.93
C LEU A 72 1.95 23.21 10.51
N ALA A 73 2.78 24.25 10.56
CA ALA A 73 4.11 24.21 11.14
C ALA A 73 4.44 25.52 11.86
N THR A 74 5.27 25.46 12.90
CA THR A 74 5.90 26.64 13.51
C THR A 74 7.42 26.53 13.45
N VAL A 75 8.09 27.67 13.56
CA VAL A 75 9.55 27.74 13.50
C VAL A 75 10.06 28.47 14.73
N GLU A 76 10.81 27.77 15.54
CA GLU A 76 11.52 28.33 16.68
C GLU A 76 12.96 28.67 16.27
N LYS A 77 13.36 29.92 16.51
CA LYS A 77 14.76 30.32 16.37
C LYS A 77 15.53 29.87 17.60
N ARG A 78 16.58 29.08 17.40
CA ARG A 78 17.51 28.65 18.45
C ARG A 78 18.92 29.13 18.08
N GLY A 79 19.16 30.42 18.31
CA GLY A 79 20.39 31.09 17.85
C GLY A 79 20.47 31.11 16.32
N LYS A 80 21.55 30.56 15.75
CA LYS A 80 21.73 30.41 14.29
C LYS A 80 20.93 29.23 13.70
N LEU A 81 20.47 28.31 14.54
CA LEU A 81 19.71 27.14 14.11
C LEU A 81 18.21 27.41 14.16
N ARG A 82 17.46 26.68 13.33
CA ARG A 82 16.00 26.68 13.32
C ARG A 82 15.50 25.31 13.72
N ARG A 83 14.46 25.27 14.53
CA ARG A 83 13.72 24.07 14.87
C ARG A 83 12.31 24.21 14.32
N TYR A 84 11.86 23.20 13.59
CA TYR A 84 10.54 23.16 12.99
C TYR A 84 9.66 22.25 13.84
N LEU A 85 8.44 22.69 14.11
CA LEU A 85 7.47 21.94 14.88
C LEU A 85 6.22 21.74 14.03
N LEU A 86 5.81 20.48 13.82
CA LEU A 86 4.54 20.16 13.17
C LEU A 86 3.39 20.31 14.18
N VAL A 87 2.44 21.17 13.83
CA VAL A 87 1.38 21.60 14.75
C VAL A 87 0.33 20.48 14.92
N PRO A 88 -0.07 20.15 16.16
CA PRO A 88 -1.20 19.27 16.43
C PRO A 88 -2.48 19.73 15.72
N VAL A 89 -3.24 18.81 15.11
CA VAL A 89 -4.40 19.17 14.28
C VAL A 89 -5.55 19.83 15.05
N ASP A 90 -5.66 19.53 16.35
CA ASP A 90 -6.55 20.19 17.31
C ASP A 90 -6.16 21.66 17.58
N GLN A 91 -4.98 22.08 17.13
CA GLN A 91 -4.48 23.46 17.23
C GLN A 91 -4.42 24.17 15.87
N VAL A 92 -4.74 23.48 14.77
CA VAL A 92 -4.79 24.06 13.42
C VAL A 92 -6.17 24.66 13.18
N ALA A 93 -6.28 25.98 13.26
CA ALA A 93 -7.57 26.70 13.21
C ALA A 93 -8.46 26.33 12.00
N THR A 94 -7.86 26.10 10.82
CA THR A 94 -8.61 25.69 9.62
C THR A 94 -9.21 24.29 9.78
N ILE A 95 -8.48 23.34 10.35
CA ILE A 95 -8.94 21.96 10.59
C ILE A 95 -10.01 21.94 11.68
N VAL A 96 -9.79 22.68 12.78
CA VAL A 96 -10.76 22.85 13.86
C VAL A 96 -12.06 23.47 13.32
N GLY A 97 -11.96 24.53 12.53
CA GLY A 97 -13.12 25.19 11.91
C GLY A 97 -13.90 24.27 10.97
N VAL A 98 -13.21 23.53 10.09
CA VAL A 98 -13.84 22.53 9.22
C VAL A 98 -14.53 21.44 10.03
N THR A 99 -13.92 20.97 11.11
CA THR A 99 -14.47 19.91 11.96
C THR A 99 -15.73 20.39 12.70
N ALA A 100 -15.66 21.56 13.32
CA ALA A 100 -16.80 22.18 14.00
C ALA A 100 -17.98 22.47 13.05
N GLY A 101 -17.68 22.79 11.79
CA GLY A 101 -18.69 23.09 10.76
C GLY A 101 -19.44 21.87 10.20
N LYS A 102 -19.02 20.63 10.49
CA LYS A 102 -19.64 19.41 9.93
C LYS A 102 -21.04 19.10 10.49
N THR A 103 -21.39 19.67 11.63
CA THR A 103 -22.65 19.35 12.31
C THR A 103 -23.23 20.56 13.03
N ARG A 104 -24.56 20.63 13.09
CA ARG A 104 -25.29 21.64 13.87
C ARG A 104 -25.53 21.20 15.32
N SER A 105 -25.34 19.91 15.63
CA SER A 105 -25.48 19.39 16.99
C SER A 105 -24.27 19.78 17.83
N LYS A 106 -24.51 20.44 18.98
CA LYS A 106 -23.44 20.85 19.91
C LYS A 106 -22.67 19.66 20.46
N ASP A 107 -23.37 18.57 20.80
CA ASP A 107 -22.75 17.38 21.37
C ASP A 107 -21.90 16.64 20.34
N ALA A 108 -22.41 16.51 19.10
CA ALA A 108 -21.66 15.91 18.00
C ALA A 108 -20.42 16.76 17.63
N CYS A 109 -20.56 18.09 17.65
CA CYS A 109 -19.45 19.02 17.41
C CYS A 109 -18.37 18.86 18.49
N ARG A 110 -18.76 18.85 19.77
CA ARG A 110 -17.83 18.63 20.89
C ARG A 110 -17.09 17.30 20.76
N SER A 111 -17.83 16.22 20.52
CA SER A 111 -17.24 14.90 20.33
C SER A 111 -16.25 14.85 19.15
N ALA A 112 -16.58 15.50 18.02
CA ALA A 112 -15.69 15.57 16.87
C ALA A 112 -14.42 16.38 17.15
N LEU A 113 -14.53 17.47 17.94
CA LEU A 113 -13.37 18.26 18.38
C LEU A 113 -12.49 17.49 19.36
N ASP A 114 -13.09 16.77 20.31
CA ASP A 114 -12.36 15.92 21.25
C ASP A 114 -11.57 14.82 20.51
N GLN A 115 -12.12 14.28 19.41
CA GLN A 115 -11.44 13.33 18.54
C GLN A 115 -10.24 13.91 17.78
N LEU A 116 -10.10 15.24 17.64
CA LEU A 116 -8.92 15.84 17.03
C LEU A 116 -7.66 15.66 17.89
N ALA A 117 -7.81 15.56 19.21
CA ALA A 117 -6.69 15.32 20.12
C ALA A 117 -6.01 13.96 19.88
N ASN A 118 -6.73 13.00 19.28
CA ASN A 118 -6.21 11.70 18.89
C ASN A 118 -5.72 11.75 17.44
N PRO A 119 -4.41 11.65 17.18
CA PRO A 119 -3.91 11.75 15.81
C PRO A 119 -4.32 10.57 14.93
N GLU A 120 -4.66 10.87 13.68
CA GLU A 120 -4.87 9.84 12.65
C GLU A 120 -3.53 9.57 11.94
N TRP A 121 -2.65 8.82 12.60
CA TRP A 121 -1.30 8.59 12.10
C TRP A 121 -1.26 7.79 10.80
N ILE A 122 -0.59 8.35 9.80
CA ILE A 122 -0.07 7.65 8.63
C ILE A 122 1.41 7.36 8.88
N TRP A 123 1.76 6.08 9.03
CA TRP A 123 3.14 5.64 9.23
C TRP A 123 3.86 5.45 7.90
N LEU A 124 4.94 6.19 7.69
CA LEU A 124 5.66 6.27 6.42
C LEU A 124 7.13 5.86 6.60
N PRO A 125 7.72 5.07 5.68
CA PRO A 125 9.14 4.76 5.75
C PRO A 125 9.98 5.99 5.37
N ASN A 126 11.12 6.18 6.03
CA ASN A 126 12.03 7.30 5.70
C ASN A 126 12.57 7.22 4.27
N SER A 127 12.63 6.01 3.69
CA SER A 127 13.04 5.80 2.30
C SER A 127 12.18 6.55 1.28
N LEU A 128 10.94 6.95 1.64
CA LEU A 128 10.12 7.80 0.77
C LEU A 128 10.77 9.16 0.49
N VAL A 129 11.52 9.69 1.47
CA VAL A 129 12.18 10.99 1.39
C VAL A 129 13.68 10.85 1.18
N GLU A 130 14.32 9.92 1.87
CA GLU A 130 15.77 9.74 1.82
C GLU A 130 16.23 8.88 0.64
N GLY A 131 15.33 8.10 0.04
CA GLY A 131 15.65 7.07 -0.94
C GLY A 131 16.01 5.74 -0.27
N ALA A 132 15.99 4.66 -1.08
CA ALA A 132 16.50 3.35 -0.68
C ALA A 132 17.73 3.04 -1.53
N GLY A 133 18.90 2.86 -0.90
CA GLY A 133 20.16 2.70 -1.62
C GLY A 133 20.46 3.90 -2.53
N ASN A 134 20.62 3.65 -3.83
CA ASN A 134 20.92 4.66 -4.84
C ASN A 134 19.69 5.06 -5.68
N GLU A 135 18.48 4.63 -5.30
CA GLU A 135 17.25 4.99 -6.01
C GLU A 135 16.88 6.47 -5.83
N THR A 136 16.18 7.05 -6.81
CA THR A 136 15.56 8.37 -6.64
C THR A 136 14.45 8.27 -5.59
N PRO A 137 14.41 9.14 -4.56
CA PRO A 137 13.37 9.09 -3.54
C PRO A 137 11.95 9.20 -4.13
N PRO A 138 10.99 8.38 -3.69
CA PRO A 138 9.60 8.43 -4.15
C PRO A 138 8.97 9.83 -4.13
N VAL A 139 9.18 10.60 -3.07
CA VAL A 139 8.67 11.98 -2.97
C VAL A 139 9.29 12.89 -4.03
N LYS A 140 10.57 12.70 -4.36
CA LYS A 140 11.24 13.46 -5.42
C LYS A 140 10.69 13.08 -6.80
N LEU A 141 10.49 11.77 -7.04
CA LEU A 141 9.93 11.25 -8.28
C LEU A 141 8.51 11.77 -8.53
N LEU A 142 7.63 11.65 -7.54
CA LEU A 142 6.24 12.14 -7.64
C LEU A 142 6.15 13.66 -7.73
N ARG A 143 7.09 14.39 -7.13
CA ARG A 143 7.16 15.84 -7.38
C ARG A 143 7.42 16.14 -8.86
N GLN A 144 8.27 15.37 -9.54
CA GLN A 144 8.63 15.63 -10.93
C GLN A 144 7.46 15.43 -11.89
N THR A 145 6.49 14.58 -11.56
CA THR A 145 5.26 14.42 -12.35
C THR A 145 4.35 15.64 -12.31
N GLN A 146 4.53 16.51 -11.30
CA GLN A 146 3.65 17.65 -11.00
C GLN A 146 2.19 17.26 -10.78
N ASP A 147 1.90 15.97 -10.54
CA ASP A 147 0.57 15.48 -10.23
C ASP A 147 0.40 15.36 -8.70
N LEU A 148 -0.28 16.36 -8.13
CA LEU A 148 -0.55 16.40 -6.69
C LEU A 148 -1.50 15.26 -6.25
N ASN A 149 -2.40 14.82 -7.12
CA ASN A 149 -3.32 13.73 -6.81
C ASN A 149 -2.58 12.40 -6.70
N ALA A 150 -1.58 12.15 -7.54
CA ALA A 150 -0.70 10.99 -7.41
C ALA A 150 0.06 11.02 -6.08
N LEU A 151 0.69 12.14 -5.70
CA LEU A 151 1.38 12.26 -4.41
C LEU A 151 0.43 12.05 -3.22
N ARG A 152 -0.75 12.67 -3.28
CA ARG A 152 -1.79 12.51 -2.26
C ARG A 152 -2.25 11.06 -2.14
N LEU A 153 -2.60 10.43 -3.26
CA LEU A 153 -3.04 9.04 -3.30
C LEU A 153 -1.96 8.12 -2.72
N PHE A 154 -0.70 8.31 -3.11
CA PHE A 154 0.41 7.49 -2.63
C PHE A 154 0.50 7.48 -1.10
N VAL A 155 0.43 8.65 -0.47
CA VAL A 155 0.47 8.77 0.99
C VAL A 155 -0.82 8.28 1.64
N ASP A 156 -1.99 8.59 1.07
CA ASP A 156 -3.28 8.11 1.60
C ASP A 156 -3.37 6.58 1.58
N LEU A 157 -2.78 5.90 0.59
CA LEU A 157 -2.75 4.44 0.54
C LEU A 157 -1.98 3.82 1.72
N TYR A 158 -0.94 4.47 2.25
CA TYR A 158 -0.24 3.97 3.46
C TYR A 158 -1.15 3.91 4.69
N TYR A 159 -2.16 4.79 4.79
CA TYR A 159 -3.13 4.75 5.88
C TYR A 159 -4.10 3.57 5.75
N HIS A 160 -4.43 3.20 4.51
CA HIS A 160 -5.36 2.12 4.18
C HIS A 160 -4.68 0.77 3.94
N HIS A 161 -3.37 0.70 4.12
CA HIS A 161 -2.56 -0.48 3.88
C HIS A 161 -2.46 -1.34 5.15
N ASP A 162 -3.02 -2.55 5.08
CA ASP A 162 -2.99 -3.55 6.14
C ASP A 162 -2.48 -4.89 5.60
N LEU A 163 -1.18 -5.12 5.80
CA LEU A 163 -0.53 -6.36 5.36
C LEU A 163 -1.00 -7.59 6.13
N ALA A 164 -1.25 -7.45 7.44
CA ALA A 164 -1.61 -8.58 8.28
C ALA A 164 -3.05 -9.06 8.01
N GLY A 165 -4.00 -8.12 7.87
CA GLY A 165 -5.40 -8.46 7.64
C GLY A 165 -5.78 -8.63 6.17
N SER A 166 -5.24 -7.81 5.27
CA SER A 166 -5.68 -7.75 3.87
C SER A 166 -4.60 -8.11 2.85
N GLY A 167 -3.37 -8.43 3.29
CA GLY A 167 -2.23 -8.66 2.39
C GLY A 167 -1.74 -7.42 1.65
N GLY A 168 -2.29 -6.24 1.98
CA GLY A 168 -2.09 -4.99 1.25
C GLY A 168 -3.19 -3.96 1.57
N VAL A 169 -3.59 -3.16 0.58
CA VAL A 169 -4.78 -2.31 0.67
C VAL A 169 -6.02 -3.19 0.53
N GLU A 170 -7.09 -2.84 1.23
CA GLU A 170 -8.38 -3.54 1.13
C GLU A 170 -8.76 -3.80 -0.33
N TRP A 171 -9.14 -5.04 -0.64
CA TRP A 171 -9.38 -5.56 -1.99
C TRP A 171 -10.82 -6.04 -2.20
N ARG A 172 -11.58 -6.21 -1.11
CA ARG A 172 -12.96 -6.71 -1.14
C ARG A 172 -13.87 -5.77 -1.92
N LYS A 173 -14.89 -6.39 -2.51
CA LYS A 173 -15.85 -5.71 -3.37
C LYS A 173 -16.57 -4.60 -2.60
N GLY A 174 -16.66 -3.42 -3.20
CA GLY A 174 -17.34 -2.24 -2.65
C GLY A 174 -16.46 -1.32 -1.81
N ILE A 175 -15.38 -1.83 -1.20
CA ILE A 175 -14.61 -1.09 -0.19
C ILE A 175 -13.10 -0.97 -0.50
N GLY A 176 -12.65 -1.59 -1.60
CA GLY A 176 -11.23 -1.73 -1.91
C GLY A 176 -10.80 -1.35 -3.34
N ILE A 177 -9.52 -1.57 -3.62
CA ILE A 177 -8.93 -1.56 -4.96
C ILE A 177 -8.35 -2.95 -5.27
N ARG A 178 -8.60 -3.44 -6.47
CA ARG A 178 -8.27 -4.82 -6.85
C ARG A 178 -7.96 -4.97 -8.33
N GLN A 179 -7.17 -5.99 -8.65
CA GLN A 179 -7.07 -6.52 -10.01
C GLN A 179 -7.86 -7.83 -10.09
N LEU A 180 -8.78 -7.92 -11.04
CA LEU A 180 -9.55 -9.13 -11.28
C LEU A 180 -8.74 -10.11 -12.11
N TYR A 181 -9.05 -11.39 -11.96
CA TYR A 181 -8.50 -12.45 -12.80
C TYR A 181 -9.64 -13.23 -13.44
N GLU A 182 -9.53 -13.51 -14.74
CA GLU A 182 -10.40 -14.47 -15.39
C GLU A 182 -10.06 -15.88 -14.89
N ARG A 183 -11.08 -16.61 -14.42
CA ARG A 183 -10.94 -17.98 -13.92
C ARG A 183 -11.55 -18.97 -14.91
N LYS A 184 -10.77 -19.95 -15.37
CA LYS A 184 -11.22 -20.99 -16.31
C LYS A 184 -10.89 -22.38 -15.76
N PRO A 185 -11.82 -23.36 -15.81
CA PRO A 185 -11.51 -24.73 -15.45
C PRO A 185 -10.63 -25.35 -16.55
N ILE A 186 -9.47 -25.88 -16.18
CA ILE A 186 -8.51 -26.48 -17.12
C ILE A 186 -8.60 -28.01 -17.11
N GLY A 187 -8.77 -28.60 -15.93
CA GLY A 187 -8.87 -30.05 -15.77
C GLY A 187 -9.19 -30.47 -14.34
N GLU A 188 -9.22 -31.77 -14.11
CA GLU A 188 -9.46 -32.37 -12.80
C GLU A 188 -8.48 -33.55 -12.58
N HIS A 189 -8.01 -33.70 -11.35
CA HIS A 189 -7.15 -34.81 -10.94
C HIS A 189 -7.53 -35.23 -9.51
N GLY A 190 -8.20 -36.39 -9.38
CA GLY A 190 -8.74 -36.86 -8.11
C GLY A 190 -9.69 -35.83 -7.46
N ILE A 191 -9.38 -35.40 -6.24
CA ILE A 191 -10.16 -34.39 -5.50
C ILE A 191 -9.82 -32.95 -5.89
N TYR A 192 -8.86 -32.73 -6.78
CA TYR A 192 -8.40 -31.41 -7.19
C TYR A 192 -8.98 -31.00 -8.53
N LYS A 193 -9.38 -29.73 -8.61
CA LYS A 193 -9.71 -29.04 -9.85
C LYS A 193 -8.58 -28.08 -10.18
N ILE A 194 -8.12 -28.12 -11.42
CA ILE A 194 -7.03 -27.27 -11.89
C ILE A 194 -7.68 -26.04 -12.51
N TRP A 195 -7.48 -24.90 -11.85
CA TRP A 195 -7.97 -23.61 -12.31
C TRP A 195 -6.86 -22.86 -13.02
N GLY A 196 -7.19 -22.23 -14.14
CA GLY A 196 -6.33 -21.28 -14.84
C GLY A 196 -6.78 -19.86 -14.54
N PHE A 197 -5.84 -19.00 -14.17
CA PHE A 197 -6.07 -17.58 -13.89
C PHE A 197 -5.25 -16.69 -14.80
N GLN A 198 -5.89 -15.65 -15.36
CA GLN A 198 -5.23 -14.62 -16.16
C GLN A 198 -5.62 -13.23 -15.66
N PRO A 199 -4.67 -12.28 -15.52
CA PRO A 199 -4.98 -10.91 -15.13
C PRO A 199 -5.99 -10.30 -16.09
N SER A 200 -6.95 -9.58 -15.53
CA SER A 200 -8.01 -8.88 -16.25
C SER A 200 -8.02 -7.41 -15.82
N THR A 201 -9.21 -6.82 -15.74
CA THR A 201 -9.40 -5.42 -15.40
C THR A 201 -9.08 -5.10 -13.94
N THR A 202 -8.59 -3.89 -13.69
CA THR A 202 -8.51 -3.32 -12.35
C THR A 202 -9.82 -2.61 -12.00
N GLN A 203 -10.20 -2.66 -10.73
CA GLN A 203 -11.42 -2.08 -10.21
C GLN A 203 -11.18 -1.35 -8.89
N THR A 204 -11.89 -0.26 -8.70
CA THR A 204 -12.07 0.45 -7.43
C THR A 204 -13.52 0.93 -7.36
N PHE A 205 -13.97 1.41 -6.20
CA PHE A 205 -15.36 1.82 -5.97
C PHE A 205 -15.43 3.30 -5.59
N ARG A 206 -16.53 4.00 -5.91
CA ARG A 206 -16.65 5.44 -5.62
C ARG A 206 -16.71 5.76 -4.13
N ASP A 207 -17.18 4.81 -3.33
CA ASP A 207 -17.37 4.98 -1.89
C ASP A 207 -16.10 4.74 -1.07
N VAL A 208 -14.98 4.33 -1.70
CA VAL A 208 -13.73 4.14 -0.97
C VAL A 208 -13.15 5.51 -0.56
N PRO A 209 -12.57 5.62 0.65
CA PRO A 209 -12.19 6.91 1.25
C PRO A 209 -11.03 7.65 0.56
N TYR A 210 -10.38 7.02 -0.42
CA TYR A 210 -9.29 7.55 -1.23
C TYR A 210 -9.67 7.71 -2.71
N TRP A 211 -10.95 7.54 -3.06
CA TRP A 211 -11.44 7.79 -4.41
C TRP A 211 -11.59 9.29 -4.71
N PHE A 212 -11.34 9.66 -5.96
CA PHE A 212 -11.57 11.00 -6.51
C PHE A 212 -11.65 10.94 -8.05
N GLU A 213 -12.17 11.98 -8.68
CA GLU A 213 -12.16 12.10 -10.15
C GLU A 213 -10.72 12.20 -10.68
N GLY A 214 -10.36 11.32 -11.62
CA GLY A 214 -8.96 11.15 -12.08
C GLY A 214 -8.15 10.13 -11.28
N PHE A 215 -8.77 9.35 -10.39
CA PHE A 215 -8.12 8.30 -9.60
C PHE A 215 -7.22 7.38 -10.44
N TRP A 216 -7.70 6.86 -11.58
CA TRP A 216 -6.93 5.91 -12.38
C TRP A 216 -5.70 6.55 -13.04
N ALA A 217 -5.76 7.82 -13.44
CA ALA A 217 -4.59 8.52 -13.95
C ALA A 217 -3.51 8.67 -12.86
N ALA A 218 -3.91 9.04 -11.63
CA ALA A 218 -3.01 9.07 -10.50
C ALA A 218 -2.45 7.68 -10.15
N TRP A 219 -3.30 6.64 -10.16
CA TRP A 219 -2.90 5.26 -9.93
C TRP A 219 -1.88 4.76 -10.97
N ASP A 220 -2.11 5.04 -12.25
CA ASP A 220 -1.20 4.67 -13.33
C ASP A 220 0.17 5.34 -13.16
N ILE A 221 0.22 6.62 -12.75
CA ILE A 221 1.47 7.29 -12.38
C ILE A 221 2.20 6.53 -11.26
N LEU A 222 1.49 6.08 -10.21
CA LEU A 222 2.11 5.33 -9.11
C LEU A 222 2.63 3.97 -9.56
N ARG A 223 1.86 3.26 -10.39
CA ARG A 223 2.24 1.94 -10.92
C ARG A 223 3.46 2.06 -11.83
N ASP A 224 3.43 2.99 -12.77
CA ASP A 224 4.49 3.18 -13.75
C ASP A 224 5.79 3.70 -13.10
N ALA A 225 5.66 4.45 -11.99
CA ALA A 225 6.76 4.82 -11.11
C ALA A 225 7.29 3.65 -10.24
N GLY A 226 6.65 2.48 -10.27
CA GLY A 226 7.02 1.31 -9.46
C GLY A 226 6.78 1.49 -7.96
N LEU A 227 5.85 2.38 -7.57
CA LEU A 227 5.57 2.70 -6.17
C LEU A 227 4.44 1.86 -5.57
N VAL A 228 3.59 1.30 -6.43
CA VAL A 228 2.52 0.37 -6.09
C VAL A 228 2.51 -0.78 -7.09
N GLU A 229 2.06 -1.94 -6.63
CA GLU A 229 1.91 -3.14 -7.45
C GLU A 229 0.68 -3.94 -7.02
N PHE A 230 0.22 -4.85 -7.89
CA PHE A 230 -0.77 -5.86 -7.51
C PHE A 230 -0.06 -7.18 -7.23
N VAL A 231 -0.28 -7.73 -6.03
CA VAL A 231 0.16 -9.08 -5.67
C VAL A 231 -1.06 -9.99 -5.69
N ALA A 232 -1.02 -11.03 -6.53
CA ALA A 232 -2.12 -11.98 -6.63
C ALA A 232 -2.24 -12.82 -5.35
N HIS A 233 -3.47 -13.01 -4.89
CA HIS A 233 -3.83 -13.83 -3.73
C HIS A 233 -4.98 -14.75 -4.12
N LEU A 234 -4.89 -16.02 -3.73
CA LEU A 234 -6.02 -16.93 -3.80
C LEU A 234 -6.96 -16.61 -2.63
N VAL A 235 -8.23 -16.38 -2.93
CA VAL A 235 -9.25 -16.03 -1.95
C VAL A 235 -10.38 -17.04 -1.99
N GLU A 236 -11.10 -17.20 -0.88
CA GLU A 236 -12.18 -18.19 -0.76
C GLU A 236 -13.34 -17.92 -1.71
N SER A 237 -13.62 -16.63 -1.99
CA SER A 237 -14.62 -16.17 -2.96
C SER A 237 -14.44 -14.69 -3.33
N ASP A 238 -15.19 -14.18 -4.32
CA ASP A 238 -15.33 -12.73 -4.58
C ASP A 238 -16.43 -12.08 -3.70
N GLY A 239 -16.42 -12.42 -2.42
CA GLY A 239 -17.39 -11.96 -1.42
C GLY A 239 -16.90 -10.77 -0.59
N ALA A 240 -17.83 -10.08 0.07
CA ALA A 240 -17.51 -8.97 0.97
C ALA A 240 -16.83 -9.42 2.27
N ASP A 241 -16.98 -10.68 2.67
CA ASP A 241 -16.38 -11.25 3.88
C ASP A 241 -15.32 -12.32 3.56
N ALA A 242 -14.88 -12.38 2.30
CA ALA A 242 -13.95 -13.42 1.86
C ALA A 242 -12.57 -13.26 2.51
N GLU A 243 -11.94 -14.40 2.84
CA GLU A 243 -10.58 -14.44 3.38
C GLU A 243 -9.54 -14.83 2.32
N ILE A 244 -8.30 -14.42 2.57
CA ILE A 244 -7.14 -14.85 1.80
C ILE A 244 -6.79 -16.27 2.21
N VAL A 245 -6.69 -17.17 1.24
CA VAL A 245 -6.21 -18.53 1.45
C VAL A 245 -4.67 -18.51 1.51
N HIS A 246 -4.02 -17.96 0.49
CA HIS A 246 -2.57 -17.72 0.47
C HIS A 246 -2.18 -16.78 -0.69
N PRO A 247 -1.03 -16.09 -0.61
CA PRO A 247 -0.49 -15.33 -1.73
C PRO A 247 -0.05 -16.26 -2.87
N LEU A 248 -0.13 -15.73 -4.09
CA LEU A 248 0.34 -16.35 -5.34
C LEU A 248 0.93 -15.25 -6.25
N PRO A 249 1.92 -14.47 -5.78
CA PRO A 249 2.52 -13.42 -6.59
C PRO A 249 3.07 -13.96 -7.90
N TRP A 250 2.95 -13.20 -8.98
CA TRP A 250 3.39 -13.62 -10.29
C TRP A 250 4.37 -12.61 -10.88
N GLY A 251 5.66 -12.82 -10.56
CA GLY A 251 6.76 -11.93 -10.96
C GLY A 251 7.06 -10.81 -9.96
N ASN A 252 6.44 -10.83 -8.76
CA ASN A 252 6.67 -9.86 -7.68
C ASN A 252 6.51 -10.51 -6.28
N GLY A 253 6.33 -9.72 -5.23
CA GLY A 253 6.12 -10.23 -3.86
C GLY A 253 7.39 -10.71 -3.14
N GLU A 254 7.21 -11.30 -1.95
CA GLU A 254 8.32 -11.79 -1.13
C GLU A 254 8.82 -13.15 -1.62
N LYS A 255 10.09 -13.46 -1.34
CA LYS A 255 10.74 -14.71 -1.79
C LYS A 255 9.94 -15.96 -1.40
N GLU A 256 9.45 -16.01 -0.18
CA GLU A 256 8.64 -17.11 0.33
C GLU A 256 7.24 -17.18 -0.31
N GLU A 257 6.63 -16.06 -0.66
CA GLU A 257 5.36 -16.03 -1.40
C GLU A 257 5.57 -16.53 -2.84
N ILE A 258 6.65 -16.11 -3.50
CA ILE A 258 7.04 -16.55 -4.85
C ILE A 258 7.20 -18.09 -4.90
N ALA A 259 7.76 -18.67 -3.85
CA ALA A 259 7.93 -20.13 -3.76
C ALA A 259 6.59 -20.88 -3.80
N ILE A 260 5.51 -20.30 -3.24
CA ILE A 260 4.16 -20.87 -3.33
C ILE A 260 3.69 -20.88 -4.78
N THR A 261 3.84 -19.76 -5.49
CA THR A 261 3.40 -19.65 -6.90
C THR A 261 4.13 -20.64 -7.78
N ILE A 262 5.45 -20.77 -7.63
CA ILE A 262 6.26 -21.73 -8.40
C ILE A 262 5.75 -23.16 -8.14
N ALA A 263 5.61 -23.55 -6.88
CA ALA A 263 5.15 -24.89 -6.53
C ALA A 263 3.71 -25.17 -7.03
N ALA A 264 2.81 -24.19 -6.90
CA ALA A 264 1.43 -24.29 -7.38
C ALA A 264 1.37 -24.45 -8.91
N LEU A 265 2.15 -23.67 -9.65
CA LEU A 265 2.23 -23.73 -11.10
C LEU A 265 2.79 -25.07 -11.57
N GLU A 266 3.86 -25.56 -10.94
CA GLU A 266 4.46 -26.86 -11.27
C GLU A 266 3.50 -28.02 -10.97
N ALA A 267 2.80 -28.00 -9.84
CA ALA A 267 1.74 -28.97 -9.51
C ALA A 267 0.59 -28.91 -10.53
N GLY A 268 0.17 -27.71 -10.93
CA GLY A 268 -0.84 -27.49 -11.96
C GLY A 268 -0.44 -28.07 -13.31
N ARG A 269 0.82 -27.85 -13.74
CA ARG A 269 1.36 -28.40 -14.99
C ARG A 269 1.48 -29.92 -14.96
N ALA A 270 1.88 -30.49 -13.83
CA ALA A 270 1.93 -31.95 -13.68
C ALA A 270 0.54 -32.59 -13.78
N MET A 271 -0.50 -31.95 -13.23
CA MET A 271 -1.88 -32.43 -13.29
C MET A 271 -2.60 -32.15 -14.61
N ALA A 272 -2.17 -31.13 -15.35
CA ALA A 272 -2.74 -30.75 -16.65
C ALA A 272 -1.65 -30.60 -17.74
N PRO A 273 -0.91 -31.68 -18.08
CA PRO A 273 0.25 -31.61 -18.98
C PRO A 273 -0.12 -31.26 -20.43
N PHE A 274 -1.39 -31.35 -20.79
CA PHE A 274 -1.91 -30.97 -22.11
C PHE A 274 -2.09 -29.45 -22.27
N PHE A 275 -2.04 -28.67 -21.18
CA PHE A 275 -2.23 -27.22 -21.22
C PHE A 275 -0.88 -26.50 -21.29
N SER A 276 -0.71 -25.65 -22.31
CA SER A 276 0.60 -25.07 -22.65
C SER A 276 0.61 -23.53 -22.76
N ASP A 277 -0.35 -22.84 -22.13
CA ASP A 277 -0.34 -21.36 -22.10
C ASP A 277 0.44 -20.83 -20.90
N ASP A 278 1.61 -20.26 -21.18
CA ASP A 278 2.48 -19.65 -20.17
C ASP A 278 1.96 -18.31 -19.62
N ARG A 279 0.88 -17.77 -20.20
CA ARG A 279 0.14 -16.59 -19.69
C ARG A 279 -1.02 -16.98 -18.80
N THR A 280 -1.11 -18.22 -18.34
CA THR A 280 -2.12 -18.65 -17.38
C THR A 280 -1.47 -19.25 -16.14
N LEU A 281 -1.78 -18.69 -14.97
CA LEU A 281 -1.37 -19.27 -13.70
C LEU A 281 -2.27 -20.49 -13.40
N LEU A 282 -1.69 -21.68 -13.42
CA LEU A 282 -2.38 -22.91 -13.03
C LEU A 282 -2.30 -23.12 -11.53
N VAL A 283 -3.44 -23.36 -10.90
CA VAL A 283 -3.53 -23.61 -9.45
C VAL A 283 -4.44 -24.81 -9.20
N PRO A 284 -3.91 -25.94 -8.71
CA PRO A 284 -4.72 -27.02 -8.19
C PRO A 284 -5.43 -26.60 -6.91
N VAL A 285 -6.75 -26.75 -6.86
CA VAL A 285 -7.55 -26.44 -5.66
C VAL A 285 -8.50 -27.59 -5.38
N SER A 286 -8.68 -27.93 -4.10
CA SER A 286 -9.67 -28.92 -3.68
C SER A 286 -11.07 -28.58 -4.20
N ARG A 287 -11.79 -29.59 -4.73
CA ARG A 287 -13.18 -29.46 -5.20
C ARG A 287 -14.15 -29.01 -4.10
N LEU A 288 -13.76 -29.15 -2.83
CA LEU A 288 -14.52 -28.66 -1.68
C LEU A 288 -14.52 -27.12 -1.55
N ARG A 289 -13.71 -26.41 -2.36
CA ARG A 289 -13.67 -24.94 -2.43
C ARG A 289 -14.08 -24.45 -3.83
N PRO A 290 -15.35 -24.57 -4.24
CA PRO A 290 -15.78 -24.27 -5.61
C PRO A 290 -15.75 -22.78 -5.97
N ASN A 291 -15.80 -21.89 -4.96
CA ASN A 291 -15.97 -20.45 -5.15
C ASN A 291 -14.65 -19.68 -5.22
N VAL A 292 -13.51 -20.34 -5.12
CA VAL A 292 -12.19 -19.69 -5.07
C VAL A 292 -11.96 -18.74 -6.24
N GLN A 293 -11.35 -17.60 -5.96
CA GLN A 293 -10.96 -16.63 -6.97
C GLN A 293 -9.51 -16.24 -6.76
N LEU A 294 -8.91 -15.68 -7.80
CA LEU A 294 -7.62 -15.01 -7.70
C LEU A 294 -7.87 -13.50 -7.80
N ILE A 295 -7.36 -12.75 -6.82
CA ILE A 295 -7.51 -11.30 -6.76
C ILE A 295 -6.13 -10.69 -6.57
N GLY A 296 -5.80 -9.70 -7.39
CA GLY A 296 -4.62 -8.87 -7.18
C GLY A 296 -4.92 -7.84 -6.10
N VAL A 297 -4.18 -7.92 -5.01
CA VAL A 297 -4.23 -7.00 -3.88
C VAL A 297 -3.19 -5.90 -4.08
N ALA A 298 -3.62 -4.65 -4.00
CA ALA A 298 -2.73 -3.51 -4.12
C ALA A 298 -1.74 -3.47 -2.95
N ARG A 299 -0.45 -3.37 -3.25
CA ARG A 299 0.63 -3.34 -2.25
C ARG A 299 1.57 -2.18 -2.57
N MET A 300 2.00 -1.44 -1.54
CA MET A 300 3.03 -0.38 -1.72
C MET A 300 4.38 -1.02 -2.13
N LYS A 301 5.40 -0.29 -2.59
CA LYS A 301 6.75 -0.86 -2.71
C LYS A 301 7.51 -0.81 -1.39
N TYR A 302 7.52 0.35 -0.74
CA TYR A 302 8.30 0.59 0.47
C TYR A 302 7.48 0.29 1.72
N ARG A 303 8.00 -0.53 2.64
CA ARG A 303 7.30 -0.89 3.89
C ARG A 303 7.78 -0.04 5.06
N PRO A 304 6.86 0.55 5.85
CA PRO A 304 7.26 1.11 7.14
C PRO A 304 7.59 -0.07 8.07
N GLN A 305 8.74 -0.02 8.73
CA GLN A 305 9.21 -1.08 9.64
C GLN A 305 8.48 -0.98 10.98
N THR A 306 7.17 -1.24 10.97
CA THR A 306 6.29 -1.22 12.14
C THR A 306 6.05 -2.63 12.69
N ALA A 307 5.44 -2.72 13.88
CA ALA A 307 5.05 -4.00 14.46
C ALA A 307 4.13 -4.83 13.55
N ARG A 308 3.20 -4.19 12.83
CA ARG A 308 2.31 -4.85 11.85
C ARG A 308 3.06 -5.45 10.66
N THR A 309 4.10 -4.76 10.17
CA THR A 309 4.95 -5.31 9.10
C THR A 309 5.74 -6.52 9.61
N ALA A 310 6.22 -6.48 10.86
CA ALA A 310 6.90 -7.62 11.48
C ALA A 310 5.97 -8.81 11.71
N GLU A 311 4.73 -8.55 12.14
CA GLU A 311 3.66 -9.56 12.28
C GLU A 311 3.37 -10.24 10.93
N TRP A 312 3.23 -9.46 9.85
CA TRP A 312 3.03 -10.04 8.52
C TRP A 312 4.21 -10.93 8.09
N LEU A 313 5.46 -10.47 8.27
CA LEU A 313 6.65 -11.27 7.96
C LEU A 313 6.76 -12.56 8.81
N SER A 314 6.10 -12.62 9.97
CA SER A 314 6.06 -13.82 10.79
C SER A 314 5.28 -14.98 10.14
N ASN A 315 4.52 -14.72 9.06
CA ASN A 315 3.83 -15.74 8.27
C ASN A 315 4.74 -16.56 7.34
N ALA A 316 6.02 -16.18 7.20
CA ALA A 316 6.97 -16.91 6.32
C ALA A 316 7.01 -18.44 6.52
N PRO A 317 6.91 -19.00 7.75
CA PRO A 317 6.82 -20.45 7.94
C PRO A 317 5.55 -21.07 7.35
N GLU A 318 4.40 -20.39 7.43
CA GLU A 318 3.13 -20.87 6.85
C GLU A 318 3.16 -20.84 5.31
N TRP A 319 3.80 -19.82 4.73
CA TRP A 319 4.04 -19.77 3.28
C TRP A 319 4.90 -20.94 2.81
N ARG A 320 5.97 -21.27 3.55
CA ARG A 320 6.80 -22.44 3.25
C ARG A 320 6.02 -23.75 3.34
N LYS A 321 5.18 -23.94 4.36
CA LYS A 321 4.30 -25.13 4.46
C LYS A 321 3.36 -25.23 3.27
N THR A 322 2.80 -24.11 2.82
CA THR A 322 1.91 -24.07 1.66
C THR A 322 2.64 -24.46 0.38
N ALA A 323 3.85 -23.94 0.15
CA ALA A 323 4.68 -24.34 -0.99
C ALA A 323 5.02 -25.84 -0.95
N MET A 324 5.39 -26.37 0.23
CA MET A 324 5.64 -27.81 0.41
C MET A 324 4.40 -28.65 0.10
N ALA A 325 3.21 -28.20 0.48
CA ALA A 325 1.97 -28.92 0.18
C ALA A 325 1.74 -29.05 -1.34
N PHE A 326 2.00 -27.99 -2.12
CA PHE A 326 1.94 -28.07 -3.59
C PHE A 326 3.01 -29.00 -4.17
N GLU A 327 4.21 -29.01 -3.62
CA GLU A 327 5.27 -29.92 -4.06
C GLU A 327 4.90 -31.40 -3.82
N GLU A 328 4.29 -31.72 -2.68
CA GLU A 328 3.79 -33.07 -2.42
C GLU A 328 2.64 -33.44 -3.38
N LEU A 329 1.77 -32.48 -3.72
CA LEU A 329 0.73 -32.69 -4.75
C LEU A 329 1.33 -33.00 -6.13
N ARG A 330 2.39 -32.29 -6.51
CA ARG A 330 3.11 -32.53 -7.76
C ARG A 330 3.68 -33.95 -7.81
N LYS A 331 4.36 -34.40 -6.75
CA LYS A 331 4.91 -35.76 -6.66
C LYS A 331 3.82 -36.82 -6.77
N ALA A 332 2.74 -36.68 -5.99
CA ALA A 332 1.61 -37.60 -6.01
C ALA A 332 0.95 -37.71 -7.40
N SER A 333 0.88 -36.60 -8.16
CA SER A 333 0.34 -36.60 -9.53
C SER A 333 1.26 -37.30 -10.55
N SER A 334 2.57 -37.32 -10.30
CA SER A 334 3.55 -38.01 -11.15
C SER A 334 3.53 -39.51 -10.92
N ASP A 335 3.30 -39.95 -9.68
CA ASP A 335 3.28 -41.37 -9.29
C ASP A 335 1.97 -42.09 -9.67
N SER A 336 0.88 -41.34 -9.89
CA SER A 336 -0.45 -41.92 -10.11
C SER A 336 -0.69 -42.51 -11.50
N GLY A 337 0.34 -42.59 -12.35
CA GLY A 337 0.31 -43.30 -13.64
C GLY A 337 -0.67 -42.65 -14.63
N ILE A 338 -0.14 -41.93 -15.61
CA ILE A 338 -0.93 -41.39 -16.72
C ILE A 338 -1.64 -42.55 -17.45
N LYS A 339 -2.92 -42.78 -17.15
CA LYS A 339 -3.79 -43.49 -18.08
C LYS A 339 -4.07 -42.54 -19.23
N VAL A 340 -3.22 -42.60 -20.25
CA VAL A 340 -3.52 -42.01 -21.56
C VAL A 340 -4.79 -42.70 -22.04
N VAL A 341 -5.92 -42.01 -21.95
CA VAL A 341 -7.13 -42.43 -22.65
C VAL A 341 -6.84 -42.17 -24.12
N SER A 342 -6.48 -43.22 -24.85
CA SER A 342 -6.37 -43.17 -26.31
C SER A 342 -7.74 -42.78 -26.89
N ARG A 343 -7.67 -41.94 -27.93
CA ARG A 343 -8.79 -41.37 -28.69
C ARG A 343 -9.92 -42.34 -29.01
#